data_AF-A0A918JDN7-F1
#
_entry.id   AF-A0A918JDN7-F1
#
_cell.length_a   1.000
_cell.length_b   1.000
_cell.length_c   1.000
_cell.angle_alpha   90.00
_cell.angle_beta   90.00
_cell.angle_gamma   90.00
#
_symmetry.space_group_name_H-M   'P 1'
#
loop_
_entity.id
_entity.type
_entity.pdbx_description
1 polymer ?
#
loop_
_entity_poly.entity_id
_entity_poly.type
_entity_poly.pdbx_seq_one_letter_code
_entity_poly.pdbx_strand_id
1 'polypeptide(L)'
;MPSLDEVRELLREFPVVDGHNDLPWALREQVGYDLDARDIAGAQDAHLHTDIPRLRAGGVGAQYWSVYVRADLPGAVPATLEQIDCVRQLIERYPADLAPALTAADMETARRGGRIASLMGAEGGHSIANSLGTLRGLYALGVRYMTLTHNDNVDWADSATDEPNVGGLSAFGREVVREMNRLGMLVDLSHVAATTMRDALDASAAPVIFSHSSSRAVCDHPRNVPDDVLERLPANGGMAMVTFVPKFVLQAAVDWTAAADANMRAHGLHHLDTSPEAMKVHRAFEEGNPRPVATVSTVADHLDHMREVAGIDHLGIGGDYDGTAFTPDGLNDVSGYPNLLAELLDRGWSKADLAKLTWKNAVRVLGAAEDVARGLKATRAPSNATIESLDGAAG
;
A
#
# COMPACT_ATOMS: atom_id res chain seq x y z
N MET A 1 13.73 -9.55 -25.90
CA MET A 1 14.97 -9.89 -25.16
C MET A 1 14.66 -11.12 -24.34
N PRO A 2 15.58 -12.09 -24.21
CA PRO A 2 15.32 -13.37 -23.57
C PRO A 2 14.67 -13.25 -22.17
N SER A 3 15.07 -12.25 -21.37
CA SER A 3 14.54 -12.01 -20.02
C SER A 3 13.05 -11.68 -19.97
N LEU A 4 12.51 -10.86 -20.88
CA LEU A 4 11.09 -10.47 -20.87
C LEU A 4 10.13 -11.62 -21.20
N ASP A 5 10.53 -12.55 -22.07
CA ASP A 5 9.70 -13.71 -22.40
C ASP A 5 9.68 -14.72 -21.25
N GLU A 6 10.83 -14.92 -20.58
CA GLU A 6 10.92 -15.71 -19.35
C GLU A 6 10.09 -15.13 -18.20
N VAL A 7 10.07 -13.81 -18.07
CA VAL A 7 9.24 -13.11 -17.09
C VAL A 7 7.75 -13.32 -17.37
N ARG A 8 7.32 -13.20 -18.63
CA ARG A 8 5.91 -13.45 -19.00
C ARG A 8 5.52 -14.90 -18.75
N GLU A 9 6.43 -15.85 -18.94
CA GLU A 9 6.24 -17.25 -18.54
C GLU A 9 6.04 -17.39 -17.03
N LEU A 10 6.93 -16.79 -16.24
CA LEU A 10 6.83 -16.78 -14.78
C LEU A 10 5.49 -16.18 -14.31
N LEU A 11 5.12 -15.01 -14.83
CA LEU A 11 3.91 -14.29 -14.43
C LEU A 11 2.62 -15.02 -14.82
N ARG A 12 2.64 -15.91 -15.82
CA ARG A 12 1.51 -16.81 -16.09
C ARG A 12 1.30 -17.86 -14.99
N GLU A 13 2.36 -18.25 -14.29
CA GLU A 13 2.31 -19.23 -13.21
C GLU A 13 2.14 -18.56 -11.83
N PHE A 14 2.94 -17.53 -11.56
CA PHE A 14 3.00 -16.76 -10.32
C PHE A 14 2.90 -15.26 -10.65
N PRO A 15 1.67 -14.77 -10.89
CA PRO A 15 1.44 -13.36 -11.22
C PRO A 15 1.72 -12.44 -10.02
N VAL A 16 1.72 -11.12 -10.23
CA VAL A 16 1.90 -10.12 -9.18
C VAL A 16 0.67 -10.07 -8.28
N VAL A 17 0.90 -10.08 -6.96
CA VAL A 17 0.01 -9.58 -5.93
C VAL A 17 0.48 -8.18 -5.58
N ASP A 18 -0.22 -7.18 -6.11
CA ASP A 18 0.10 -5.79 -5.83
C ASP A 18 -0.58 -5.33 -4.53
N GLY A 19 0.21 -4.72 -3.65
CA GLY A 19 -0.18 -4.35 -2.31
C GLY A 19 -1.00 -3.07 -2.19
N HIS A 20 -0.98 -2.19 -3.18
CA HIS A 20 -1.62 -0.88 -3.08
C HIS A 20 -1.86 -0.22 -4.45
N ASN A 21 -3.14 0.02 -4.77
CA ASN A 21 -3.58 0.74 -5.95
C ASN A 21 -4.84 1.57 -5.62
N ASP A 22 -4.79 2.86 -5.94
CA ASP A 22 -5.78 3.88 -5.56
C ASP A 22 -6.82 4.16 -6.65
N LEU A 23 -7.01 3.24 -7.61
CA LEU A 23 -8.06 3.35 -8.61
C LEU A 23 -9.42 3.81 -8.02
N PRO A 24 -9.90 3.29 -6.87
CA PRO A 24 -11.15 3.78 -6.26
C PRO A 24 -11.12 5.28 -5.92
N TRP A 25 -10.02 5.80 -5.36
CA TRP A 25 -9.88 7.23 -5.08
C TRP A 25 -9.76 8.06 -6.37
N ALA A 26 -9.03 7.58 -7.38
CA ALA A 26 -8.99 8.25 -8.68
C ALA A 26 -10.38 8.34 -9.33
N LEU A 27 -11.19 7.28 -9.25
CA LEU A 27 -12.58 7.27 -9.73
C LEU A 27 -13.48 8.23 -8.94
N ARG A 28 -13.26 8.35 -7.63
CA ARG A 28 -13.95 9.36 -6.79
C ARG A 28 -13.68 10.76 -7.31
N GLU A 29 -12.41 11.13 -7.42
CA GLU A 29 -12.01 12.51 -7.69
C GLU A 29 -12.26 12.91 -9.15
N GLN A 30 -12.04 12.00 -10.10
CA GLN A 30 -12.16 12.33 -11.52
C GLN A 30 -13.60 12.34 -12.02
N VAL A 31 -14.44 11.41 -11.55
CA VAL A 31 -15.77 11.17 -12.13
C VAL A 31 -16.88 10.96 -11.09
N GLY A 32 -16.62 11.16 -9.80
CA GLY A 32 -17.63 10.99 -8.76
C GLY A 32 -18.23 9.59 -8.74
N TYR A 33 -17.42 8.57 -9.05
CA TYR A 33 -17.82 7.17 -9.24
C TYR A 33 -18.77 6.88 -10.42
N ASP A 34 -18.89 7.77 -11.40
CA ASP A 34 -19.49 7.42 -12.69
C ASP A 34 -18.57 6.44 -13.44
N LEU A 35 -18.76 5.13 -13.20
CA LEU A 35 -17.92 4.07 -13.75
C LEU A 35 -18.06 3.91 -15.28
N ASP A 36 -19.12 4.44 -15.90
CA ASP A 36 -19.23 4.46 -17.37
C ASP A 36 -18.25 5.49 -17.96
N ALA A 37 -18.00 6.61 -17.27
CA ALA A 37 -17.03 7.61 -17.68
C ALA A 37 -15.56 7.15 -17.55
N ARG A 38 -15.32 6.05 -16.83
CA ARG A 38 -14.01 5.38 -16.65
C ARG A 38 -14.16 3.87 -16.73
N ASP A 39 -14.71 3.38 -17.83
CA ASP A 39 -14.83 1.93 -18.06
C ASP A 39 -13.45 1.28 -18.23
N ILE A 40 -13.00 0.58 -17.19
CA ILE A 40 -11.69 -0.08 -17.14
C ILE A 40 -11.61 -1.36 -17.98
N ALA A 41 -12.68 -1.81 -18.63
CA ALA A 41 -12.56 -2.85 -19.66
C ALA A 41 -11.90 -2.31 -20.94
N GLY A 42 -11.97 -0.99 -21.17
CA GLY A 42 -11.30 -0.28 -22.25
C GLY A 42 -9.97 0.36 -21.84
N ALA A 43 -9.30 0.97 -22.81
CA ALA A 43 -8.08 1.73 -22.56
C ALA A 43 -8.39 3.02 -21.77
N GLN A 44 -7.63 3.26 -20.70
CA GLN A 44 -7.76 4.42 -19.82
C GLN A 44 -6.43 5.17 -19.65
N ASP A 45 -5.46 4.97 -20.53
CA ASP A 45 -4.09 5.52 -20.43
C ASP A 45 -4.02 7.05 -20.39
N ALA A 46 -5.04 7.73 -20.93
CA ALA A 46 -5.15 9.20 -20.86
C ALA A 46 -5.55 9.73 -19.47
N HIS A 47 -6.01 8.87 -18.56
CA HIS A 47 -6.67 9.27 -17.31
C HIS A 47 -6.19 8.51 -16.07
N LEU A 48 -5.79 7.24 -16.25
CA LEU A 48 -5.51 6.30 -15.18
C LEU A 48 -4.24 5.52 -15.50
N HIS A 49 -3.53 5.11 -14.45
CA HIS A 49 -2.51 4.07 -14.53
C HIS A 49 -3.16 2.68 -14.71
N THR A 50 -4.43 2.51 -14.33
CA THR A 50 -5.07 1.20 -14.29
C THR A 50 -6.21 1.04 -15.28
N ASP A 51 -6.15 -0.06 -16.06
CA ASP A 51 -7.28 -0.70 -16.71
C ASP A 51 -7.03 -2.22 -16.83
N ILE A 52 -8.07 -2.98 -17.14
CA ILE A 52 -8.00 -4.45 -17.22
C ILE A 52 -6.98 -4.91 -18.27
N PRO A 53 -6.96 -4.38 -19.52
CA PRO A 53 -5.94 -4.76 -20.49
C PRO A 53 -4.50 -4.58 -19.97
N ARG A 54 -4.20 -3.46 -19.30
CA ARG A 54 -2.88 -3.21 -18.74
C ARG A 54 -2.57 -4.06 -17.51
N LEU A 55 -3.54 -4.32 -16.62
CA LEU A 55 -3.35 -5.26 -15.49
C LEU A 55 -2.94 -6.64 -16.01
N ARG A 56 -3.60 -7.11 -17.08
CA ARG A 56 -3.26 -8.38 -17.74
C ARG A 56 -1.88 -8.34 -18.39
N ALA A 57 -1.55 -7.25 -19.09
CA ALA A 57 -0.24 -7.08 -19.73
C ALA A 57 0.91 -7.04 -18.70
N GLY A 58 0.65 -6.45 -17.53
CA GLY A 58 1.59 -6.42 -16.41
C GLY A 58 1.69 -7.72 -15.63
N GLY A 59 0.79 -8.68 -15.88
CA GLY A 59 0.75 -9.94 -15.14
C GLY A 59 0.28 -9.79 -13.70
N VAL A 60 -0.63 -8.84 -13.43
CA VAL A 60 -1.28 -8.71 -12.13
C VAL A 60 -2.34 -9.81 -11.98
N GLY A 61 -2.25 -10.58 -10.90
CA GLY A 61 -3.13 -11.70 -10.59
C GLY A 61 -3.86 -11.55 -9.27
N ALA A 62 -3.41 -10.63 -8.41
CA ALA A 62 -4.20 -10.12 -7.31
C ALA A 62 -3.88 -8.64 -7.07
N GLN A 63 -4.88 -7.90 -6.62
CA GLN A 63 -4.75 -6.49 -6.28
C GLN A 63 -5.43 -6.27 -4.93
N TYR A 64 -4.71 -5.64 -4.00
CA TYR A 64 -5.35 -4.93 -2.92
C TYR A 64 -5.77 -3.55 -3.43
N TRP A 65 -7.07 -3.36 -3.61
CA TRP A 65 -7.65 -2.08 -3.95
C TRP A 65 -7.68 -1.21 -2.69
N SER A 66 -6.99 -0.08 -2.72
CA SER A 66 -7.02 0.88 -1.63
C SER A 66 -8.43 1.43 -1.51
N VAL A 67 -8.97 1.40 -0.28
CA VAL A 67 -10.19 2.13 0.08
C VAL A 67 -9.83 3.39 0.87
N TYR A 68 -8.73 4.03 0.47
CA TYR A 68 -8.22 5.29 0.99
C TYR A 68 -9.30 6.36 1.04
N VAL A 69 -9.24 7.16 2.10
CA VAL A 69 -9.95 8.44 2.21
C VAL A 69 -9.04 9.44 2.90
N ARG A 70 -9.19 10.72 2.58
CA ARG A 70 -8.47 11.78 3.30
C ARG A 70 -8.84 11.82 4.79
N ALA A 71 -7.84 11.99 5.65
CA ALA A 71 -8.01 12.08 7.09
C ALA A 71 -8.71 13.37 7.55
N ASP A 72 -8.62 14.45 6.75
CA ASP A 72 -9.23 15.74 7.05
C ASP A 72 -10.70 15.87 6.59
N LEU A 73 -11.30 14.79 6.06
CA LEU A 73 -12.73 14.75 5.76
C LEU A 73 -13.54 14.54 7.05
N PRO A 74 -14.60 15.33 7.29
CA PRO A 74 -15.43 15.19 8.50
C PRO A 74 -16.20 13.85 8.58
N GLY A 75 -16.25 13.09 7.47
CA GLY A 75 -16.96 11.82 7.36
C GLY A 75 -16.07 10.69 6.80
N ALA A 76 -14.92 10.43 7.42
CA ALA A 76 -14.00 9.37 6.99
C ALA A 76 -14.66 7.99 6.89
N VAL A 77 -15.51 7.62 7.86
CA VAL A 77 -16.22 6.32 7.85
C VAL A 77 -17.21 6.22 6.67
N PRO A 78 -18.17 7.14 6.46
CA PRO A 78 -19.00 7.15 5.25
C PRO A 78 -18.22 7.09 3.95
N ALA A 79 -17.15 7.90 3.81
CA ALA A 79 -16.32 7.90 2.61
C ALA A 79 -15.61 6.55 2.41
N THR A 80 -15.17 5.89 3.49
CA THR A 80 -14.56 4.55 3.39
C THR A 80 -15.58 3.52 2.90
N LEU A 81 -16.85 3.65 3.31
CA LEU A 81 -17.94 2.79 2.81
C LEU A 81 -18.22 3.02 1.32
N GLU A 82 -18.16 4.27 0.85
CA GLU A 82 -18.28 4.61 -0.58
C GLU A 82 -17.13 4.01 -1.40
N GLN A 83 -15.89 4.06 -0.89
CA GLN A 83 -14.73 3.44 -1.52
C GLN A 83 -14.87 1.91 -1.60
N ILE A 84 -15.32 1.27 -0.52
CA ILE A 84 -15.64 -0.18 -0.50
C ILE A 84 -16.71 -0.49 -1.54
N ASP A 85 -17.77 0.33 -1.62
CA ASP A 85 -18.84 0.12 -2.59
C ASP A 85 -18.34 0.25 -4.04
N CYS A 86 -17.48 1.24 -4.32
CA CYS A 86 -16.82 1.37 -5.63
C CYS A 86 -16.08 0.09 -6.04
N VAL A 87 -15.25 -0.48 -5.14
CA VAL A 87 -14.55 -1.75 -5.42
C VAL A 87 -15.54 -2.89 -5.69
N ARG A 88 -16.63 -2.98 -4.92
CA ARG A 88 -17.67 -4.00 -5.13
C ARG A 88 -18.37 -3.84 -6.48
N GLN A 89 -18.70 -2.61 -6.87
CA GLN A 89 -19.28 -2.31 -8.19
C GLN A 89 -18.33 -2.70 -9.33
N LEU A 90 -17.02 -2.42 -9.21
CA LEU A 90 -16.02 -2.85 -10.20
C LEU A 90 -16.01 -4.39 -10.34
N ILE A 91 -15.98 -5.12 -9.22
CA ILE A 91 -15.99 -6.59 -9.24
C ILE A 91 -17.28 -7.13 -9.88
N GLU A 92 -18.44 -6.55 -9.57
CA GLU A 92 -19.73 -6.94 -10.14
C GLU A 92 -19.83 -6.64 -11.63
N ARG A 93 -19.26 -5.51 -12.07
CA ARG A 93 -19.28 -5.06 -13.47
C ARG A 93 -18.35 -5.88 -14.37
N TYR A 94 -17.24 -6.39 -13.85
CA TYR A 94 -16.24 -7.14 -14.61
C TYR A 94 -15.99 -8.57 -14.07
N PRO A 95 -17.03 -9.44 -13.97
CA PRO A 95 -16.94 -10.73 -13.28
C PRO A 95 -16.09 -11.78 -14.03
N ALA A 96 -15.84 -11.55 -15.32
CA ALA A 96 -14.95 -12.36 -16.14
C ALA A 96 -13.48 -12.10 -15.84
N ASP A 97 -13.15 -10.91 -15.32
CA ASP A 97 -11.78 -10.47 -15.10
C ASP A 97 -11.42 -10.38 -13.62
N LEU A 98 -12.35 -9.91 -12.80
CA LEU A 98 -12.16 -9.68 -11.37
C LEU A 98 -12.92 -10.74 -10.56
N ALA A 99 -12.33 -11.18 -9.46
CA ALA A 99 -12.94 -12.09 -8.51
C ALA A 99 -12.78 -11.53 -7.09
N PRO A 100 -13.84 -11.47 -6.28
CA PRO A 100 -13.67 -11.07 -4.88
C PRO A 100 -12.79 -12.09 -4.17
N ALA A 101 -11.80 -11.62 -3.41
CA ALA A 101 -10.94 -12.48 -2.60
C ALA A 101 -10.91 -11.99 -1.16
N LEU A 102 -11.29 -12.88 -0.25
CA LEU A 102 -11.37 -12.62 1.19
C LEU A 102 -10.39 -13.48 1.98
N THR A 103 -9.74 -14.43 1.33
CA THR A 103 -8.82 -15.37 1.94
C THR A 103 -7.66 -15.71 1.00
N ALA A 104 -6.58 -16.26 1.55
CA ALA A 104 -5.48 -16.83 0.76
C ALA A 104 -5.98 -17.91 -0.21
N ALA A 105 -6.99 -18.70 0.18
CA ALA A 105 -7.60 -19.71 -0.67
C ALA A 105 -8.39 -19.11 -1.85
N ASP A 106 -9.03 -17.94 -1.65
CA ASP A 106 -9.71 -17.23 -2.74
C ASP A 106 -8.71 -16.69 -3.76
N MET A 107 -7.56 -16.16 -3.30
CA MET A 107 -6.48 -15.73 -4.19
C MET A 107 -6.03 -16.87 -5.11
N GLU A 108 -5.79 -18.05 -4.54
CA GLU A 108 -5.42 -19.24 -5.30
C GLU A 108 -6.53 -19.72 -6.23
N THR A 109 -7.80 -19.55 -5.85
CA THR A 109 -8.96 -19.90 -6.69
C THR A 109 -9.09 -18.93 -7.86
N ALA A 110 -8.92 -17.63 -7.66
CA ALA A 110 -8.92 -16.63 -8.72
C ALA A 110 -7.79 -16.89 -9.72
N ARG A 111 -6.57 -17.14 -9.23
CA ARG A 111 -5.41 -17.48 -10.07
C ARG A 111 -5.67 -18.68 -10.96
N ARG A 112 -6.16 -19.80 -10.40
CA ARG A 112 -6.52 -21.01 -11.19
C ARG A 112 -7.62 -20.75 -12.21
N GLY A 113 -8.54 -19.82 -11.89
CA GLY A 113 -9.62 -19.40 -12.79
C GLY A 113 -9.21 -18.34 -13.81
N GLY A 114 -7.95 -17.88 -13.82
CA GLY A 114 -7.49 -16.82 -14.71
C GLY A 114 -8.11 -15.45 -14.42
N ARG A 115 -8.61 -15.22 -13.20
CA ARG A 115 -9.16 -13.93 -12.75
C ARG A 115 -8.21 -13.24 -11.78
N ILE A 116 -8.28 -11.93 -11.73
CA ILE A 116 -7.55 -11.10 -10.78
C ILE A 116 -8.29 -11.17 -9.45
N ALA A 117 -7.62 -11.68 -8.41
CA ALA A 117 -8.16 -11.62 -7.05
C ALA A 117 -8.21 -10.16 -6.56
N SER A 118 -9.40 -9.67 -6.28
CA SER A 118 -9.66 -8.32 -5.81
C SER A 118 -9.91 -8.33 -4.31
N LEU A 119 -8.92 -7.84 -3.56
CA LEU A 119 -8.98 -7.62 -2.11
C LEU A 119 -9.13 -6.13 -1.84
N MET A 120 -9.39 -5.76 -0.58
CA MET A 120 -9.46 -4.36 -0.15
C MET A 120 -8.53 -4.11 1.03
N GLY A 121 -7.95 -2.91 1.09
CA GLY A 121 -7.20 -2.44 2.23
C GLY A 121 -7.50 -0.99 2.56
N ALA A 122 -7.81 -0.72 3.83
CA ALA A 122 -8.06 0.63 4.30
C ALA A 122 -6.74 1.35 4.57
N GLU A 123 -6.65 2.62 4.21
CA GLU A 123 -5.41 3.38 4.34
C GLU A 123 -5.56 4.50 5.37
N GLY A 124 -5.30 4.13 6.62
CA GLY A 124 -5.28 5.02 7.77
C GLY A 124 -6.32 4.68 8.84
N GLY A 125 -5.91 4.80 10.09
CA GLY A 125 -6.73 4.50 11.26
C GLY A 125 -7.94 5.42 11.45
N HIS A 126 -7.99 6.57 10.80
CA HIS A 126 -9.14 7.47 10.80
C HIS A 126 -10.39 6.81 10.17
N SER A 127 -10.23 5.82 9.30
CA SER A 127 -11.33 5.03 8.72
C SER A 127 -12.13 4.23 9.76
N ILE A 128 -11.64 4.08 11.00
CA ILE A 128 -12.40 3.42 12.08
C ILE A 128 -12.97 4.38 13.12
N ALA A 129 -12.65 5.68 13.05
CA ALA A 129 -13.12 6.70 14.00
C ALA A 129 -13.01 6.24 15.47
N ASN A 130 -11.83 5.75 15.87
CA ASN A 130 -11.52 5.22 17.20
C ASN A 130 -12.48 4.11 17.71
N SER A 131 -13.14 3.40 16.81
CA SER A 131 -14.12 2.37 17.15
C SER A 131 -13.67 0.99 16.67
N LEU A 132 -13.41 0.10 17.64
CA LEU A 132 -13.16 -1.31 17.36
C LEU A 132 -14.40 -1.99 16.74
N GLY A 133 -15.61 -1.48 17.01
CA GLY A 133 -16.83 -1.91 16.33
C GLY A 133 -16.81 -1.61 14.84
N THR A 134 -16.35 -0.41 14.46
CA THR A 134 -16.18 0.00 13.07
C THR A 134 -15.10 -0.83 12.39
N LEU A 135 -13.95 -1.06 13.04
CA LEU A 135 -12.89 -1.96 12.53
C LEU A 135 -13.44 -3.35 12.17
N ARG A 136 -14.23 -3.96 13.06
CA ARG A 136 -14.89 -5.25 12.80
C ARG A 136 -15.88 -5.16 11.64
N GLY A 137 -16.60 -4.04 11.52
CA GLY A 137 -17.50 -3.76 10.39
C GLY A 137 -16.77 -3.72 9.05
N LEU A 138 -15.64 -3.01 8.97
CA LEU A 138 -14.80 -2.96 7.77
C LEU A 138 -14.29 -4.36 7.38
N TYR A 139 -13.83 -5.15 8.35
CA TYR A 139 -13.42 -6.54 8.10
C TYR A 139 -14.57 -7.39 7.51
N ALA A 140 -15.77 -7.24 8.07
CA ALA A 140 -16.97 -7.94 7.61
C ALA A 140 -17.39 -7.54 6.19
N LEU A 141 -17.12 -6.29 5.80
CA LEU A 141 -17.34 -5.78 4.44
C LEU A 141 -16.28 -6.24 3.44
N GLY A 142 -15.17 -6.81 3.90
CA GLY A 142 -14.15 -7.44 3.06
C GLY A 142 -12.76 -6.81 3.14
N VAL A 143 -12.54 -5.80 3.97
CA VAL A 143 -11.22 -5.19 4.18
C VAL A 143 -10.27 -6.20 4.82
N ARG A 144 -9.04 -6.31 4.30
CA ARG A 144 -8.04 -7.32 4.71
C ARG A 144 -6.72 -6.77 5.20
N TYR A 145 -6.41 -5.51 4.97
CA TYR A 145 -5.42 -4.77 5.76
C TYR A 145 -5.98 -3.42 6.19
N MET A 146 -5.36 -2.84 7.22
CA MET A 146 -5.50 -1.41 7.51
C MET A 146 -4.12 -0.81 7.79
N THR A 147 -3.77 0.25 7.06
CA THR A 147 -2.61 1.10 7.35
C THR A 147 -2.93 1.88 8.62
N LEU A 148 -2.04 1.89 9.62
CA LEU A 148 -2.40 2.44 10.94
C LEU A 148 -2.55 3.97 10.92
N THR A 149 -1.79 4.66 10.08
CA THR A 149 -1.95 6.09 9.76
C THR A 149 -1.96 6.28 8.24
N HIS A 150 -2.38 7.46 7.79
CA HIS A 150 -1.95 7.99 6.49
C HIS A 150 -0.85 9.03 6.76
N ASN A 151 -0.85 10.18 6.10
CA ASN A 151 0.18 11.21 6.27
C ASN A 151 0.14 11.96 7.62
N ASP A 152 -1.00 11.97 8.30
CA ASP A 152 -1.17 12.67 9.58
C ASP A 152 -1.29 11.67 10.72
N ASN A 153 -0.91 12.10 11.93
CA ASN A 153 -1.18 11.35 13.15
C ASN A 153 -2.68 11.08 13.32
N VAL A 154 -3.00 9.94 13.93
CA VAL A 154 -4.32 9.69 14.52
C VAL A 154 -4.19 9.63 16.04
N ASP A 155 -5.30 9.68 16.77
CA ASP A 155 -5.30 9.79 18.24
C ASP A 155 -4.49 8.71 18.98
N TRP A 156 -4.17 7.60 18.31
CA TRP A 156 -3.53 6.42 18.90
C TRP A 156 -2.30 5.91 18.13
N ALA A 157 -1.88 6.56 17.05
CA ALA A 157 -0.70 6.17 16.27
C ALA A 157 -0.02 7.36 15.59
N ASP A 158 1.32 7.36 15.62
CA ASP A 158 2.14 8.40 14.98
C ASP A 158 2.44 8.06 13.50
N SER A 159 2.29 9.06 12.63
CA SER A 159 2.66 9.05 11.21
C SER A 159 4.14 9.44 11.01
N ALA A 160 4.76 8.93 9.95
CA ALA A 160 6.15 9.29 9.61
C ALA A 160 6.29 10.70 9.05
N THR A 161 5.21 11.29 8.55
CA THR A 161 5.21 12.61 7.90
C THR A 161 4.56 13.69 8.77
N ASP A 162 4.43 13.42 10.07
CA ASP A 162 3.89 14.35 11.06
C ASP A 162 4.85 14.46 12.26
N GLU A 163 4.60 15.41 13.15
CA GLU A 163 5.37 15.60 14.38
C GLU A 163 5.05 14.48 15.39
N PRO A 164 6.02 14.03 16.22
CA PRO A 164 5.76 13.02 17.25
C PRO A 164 4.64 13.43 18.22
N ASN A 165 3.74 12.51 18.56
CA ASN A 165 2.63 12.75 19.50
C ASN A 165 2.57 11.68 20.61
N VAL A 166 2.06 10.48 20.30
CA VAL A 166 1.91 9.39 21.29
C VAL A 166 3.19 8.56 21.47
N GLY A 167 4.20 8.81 20.62
CA GLY A 167 5.51 8.17 20.68
C GLY A 167 5.56 6.79 20.01
N GLY A 168 4.67 6.52 19.06
CA GLY A 168 4.49 5.21 18.42
C GLY A 168 3.03 4.77 18.44
N LEU A 169 2.70 3.74 19.24
CA LEU A 169 1.32 3.34 19.52
C LEU A 169 0.94 3.63 20.98
N SER A 170 -0.22 4.27 21.16
CA SER A 170 -0.86 4.39 22.47
C SER A 170 -1.36 3.02 23.00
N ALA A 171 -1.95 2.99 24.20
CA ALA A 171 -2.51 1.75 24.73
C ALA A 171 -3.73 1.29 23.89
N PHE A 172 -4.56 2.23 23.42
CA PHE A 172 -5.61 1.95 22.44
C PHE A 172 -5.04 1.50 21.09
N GLY A 173 -3.96 2.11 20.59
CA GLY A 173 -3.32 1.69 19.33
C GLY A 173 -2.84 0.24 19.37
N ARG A 174 -2.27 -0.20 20.51
CA ARG A 174 -1.93 -1.61 20.73
C ARG A 174 -3.17 -2.51 20.81
N GLU A 175 -4.30 -2.01 21.30
CA GLU A 175 -5.58 -2.74 21.30
C GLU A 175 -6.16 -2.87 19.88
N VAL A 176 -6.02 -1.84 19.04
CA VAL A 176 -6.36 -1.90 17.61
C VAL A 176 -5.57 -3.02 16.93
N VAL A 177 -4.24 -3.06 17.10
CA VAL A 177 -3.38 -4.14 16.57
C VAL A 177 -3.84 -5.52 17.07
N ARG A 178 -4.14 -5.66 18.37
CA ARG A 178 -4.66 -6.91 18.92
C ARG A 178 -5.98 -7.32 18.26
N GLU A 179 -6.92 -6.40 18.07
CA GLU A 179 -8.21 -6.72 17.45
C GLU A 179 -8.05 -7.06 15.95
N MET A 180 -7.12 -6.40 15.23
CA MET A 180 -6.75 -6.76 13.86
C MET A 180 -6.22 -8.20 13.78
N ASN A 181 -5.29 -8.58 14.67
CA ASN A 181 -4.79 -9.96 14.74
C ASN A 181 -5.92 -10.97 15.01
N ARG A 182 -6.86 -10.65 15.91
CA ARG A 182 -8.00 -11.53 16.19
C ARG A 182 -8.92 -11.67 14.99
N LEU A 183 -9.14 -10.60 14.24
CA LEU A 183 -9.96 -10.61 13.05
C LEU A 183 -9.36 -11.42 11.92
N GLY A 184 -8.03 -11.35 11.76
CA GLY A 184 -7.32 -11.77 10.56
C GLY A 184 -7.14 -10.61 9.57
N MET A 185 -7.20 -9.37 10.06
CA MET A 185 -6.85 -8.18 9.29
C MET A 185 -5.34 -7.95 9.43
N LEU A 186 -4.63 -7.82 8.31
CA LEU A 186 -3.21 -7.52 8.29
C LEU A 186 -2.97 -6.10 8.82
N VAL A 187 -1.98 -5.97 9.68
CA VAL A 187 -1.47 -4.68 10.15
C VAL A 187 -0.53 -4.15 9.08
N ASP A 188 -0.90 -3.02 8.46
CA ASP A 188 -0.05 -2.34 7.48
C ASP A 188 0.70 -1.18 8.14
N LEU A 189 2.01 -1.17 7.95
CA LEU A 189 2.99 -0.25 8.53
C LEU A 189 3.57 0.70 7.48
N SER A 190 3.01 0.76 6.28
CA SER A 190 3.20 1.94 5.43
C SER A 190 2.70 3.19 6.16
N HIS A 191 3.22 4.36 5.78
CA HIS A 191 2.96 5.68 6.37
C HIS A 191 3.42 5.92 7.81
N VAL A 192 3.40 4.92 8.68
CA VAL A 192 3.58 5.14 10.12
C VAL A 192 5.02 5.50 10.48
N ALA A 193 5.20 6.22 11.59
CA ALA A 193 6.53 6.54 12.12
C ALA A 193 7.32 5.27 12.46
N ALA A 194 8.65 5.34 12.43
CA ALA A 194 9.50 4.21 12.80
C ALA A 194 9.29 3.74 14.26
N THR A 195 8.87 4.64 15.16
CA THR A 195 8.42 4.30 16.52
C THR A 195 7.19 3.39 16.48
N THR A 196 6.18 3.77 15.70
CA THR A 196 4.95 3.01 15.46
C THR A 196 5.24 1.66 14.80
N MET A 197 6.18 1.58 13.86
CA MET A 197 6.60 0.31 13.24
C MET A 197 7.09 -0.68 14.31
N ARG A 198 7.98 -0.24 15.22
CA ARG A 198 8.55 -1.08 16.28
C ARG A 198 7.48 -1.51 17.28
N ASP A 199 6.63 -0.59 17.69
CA ASP A 199 5.53 -0.86 18.63
C ASP A 199 4.51 -1.85 18.08
N ALA A 200 4.18 -1.74 16.78
CA ALA A 200 3.28 -2.67 16.12
C ALA A 200 3.90 -4.07 15.99
N LEU A 201 5.20 -4.16 15.67
CA LEU A 201 5.93 -5.43 15.64
C LEU A 201 6.04 -6.07 17.03
N ASP A 202 6.11 -5.28 18.11
CA ASP A 202 6.06 -5.78 19.49
C ASP A 202 4.67 -6.28 19.89
N ALA A 203 3.62 -5.60 19.42
CA ALA A 203 2.24 -5.90 19.78
C ALA A 203 1.58 -6.99 18.92
N SER A 204 2.03 -7.16 17.68
CA SER A 204 1.37 -8.04 16.71
C SER A 204 1.74 -9.51 16.92
N ALA A 205 0.71 -10.35 17.07
CA ALA A 205 0.83 -11.81 17.08
C ALA A 205 0.79 -12.43 15.67
N ALA A 206 0.52 -11.63 14.63
CA ALA A 206 0.45 -12.06 13.25
C ALA A 206 1.52 -11.36 12.37
N PRO A 207 1.86 -11.94 11.21
CA PRO A 207 2.63 -11.26 10.19
C PRO A 207 2.06 -9.87 9.84
N VAL A 208 2.92 -8.85 9.86
CA VAL A 208 2.58 -7.49 9.41
C VAL A 208 2.97 -7.31 7.94
N ILE A 209 2.47 -6.24 7.33
CA ILE A 209 2.89 -5.83 5.99
C ILE A 209 3.36 -4.38 5.98
N PHE A 210 4.11 -4.02 4.94
CA PHE A 210 4.16 -2.67 4.40
C PHE A 210 3.55 -2.75 3.00
N SER A 211 2.32 -2.28 2.80
CA SER A 211 1.61 -2.37 1.52
C SER A 211 2.30 -1.64 0.37
N HIS A 212 2.99 -0.52 0.66
CA HIS A 212 3.75 0.26 -0.32
C HIS A 212 4.84 1.11 0.39
N SER A 213 6.00 0.52 0.68
CA SER A 213 7.14 1.24 1.26
C SER A 213 8.47 0.63 0.80
N SER A 214 9.49 1.46 0.58
CA SER A 214 10.80 1.03 0.08
C SER A 214 11.88 1.12 1.17
N SER A 215 13.15 0.81 0.87
CA SER A 215 14.26 0.86 1.85
C SER A 215 14.71 2.29 2.18
N ARG A 216 14.83 2.61 3.49
CA ARG A 216 15.32 3.91 3.97
C ARG A 216 16.84 4.03 3.87
N ALA A 217 17.56 2.93 3.99
CA ALA A 217 19.02 2.93 3.84
C ALA A 217 19.46 3.23 2.40
N VAL A 218 18.64 2.86 1.41
CA VAL A 218 18.87 3.19 -0.01
C VAL A 218 18.49 4.63 -0.34
N CYS A 219 17.38 5.12 0.22
CA CYS A 219 16.94 6.50 0.05
C CYS A 219 16.30 7.02 1.35
N ASP A 220 16.94 8.01 1.99
CA ASP A 220 16.55 8.47 3.32
C ASP A 220 15.31 9.38 3.23
N HIS A 221 14.15 8.75 3.37
CA HIS A 221 12.85 9.40 3.39
C HIS A 221 11.99 8.76 4.49
N PRO A 222 11.20 9.54 5.27
CA PRO A 222 10.39 9.01 6.36
C PRO A 222 9.35 7.96 5.95
N ARG A 223 8.88 7.97 4.70
CA ARG A 223 8.00 6.91 4.17
C ARG A 223 8.71 5.57 3.96
N ASN A 224 10.03 5.51 3.92
CA ASN A 224 10.78 4.28 3.73
C ASN A 224 11.07 3.57 5.06
N VAL A 225 11.31 2.26 4.97
CA VAL A 225 11.50 1.35 6.11
C VAL A 225 12.97 1.32 6.56
N PRO A 226 13.27 1.59 7.85
CA PRO A 226 14.62 1.42 8.40
C PRO A 226 15.08 -0.03 8.45
N ASP A 227 16.39 -0.27 8.36
CA ASP A 227 16.96 -1.63 8.42
C ASP A 227 16.62 -2.37 9.70
N ASP A 228 16.64 -1.70 10.87
CA ASP A 228 16.30 -2.32 12.15
C ASP A 228 14.85 -2.84 12.21
N VAL A 229 13.97 -2.32 11.35
CA VAL A 229 12.60 -2.78 11.19
C VAL A 229 12.52 -3.93 10.18
N LEU A 230 13.24 -3.83 9.06
CA LEU A 230 13.36 -4.90 8.06
C LEU A 230 13.92 -6.20 8.66
N GLU A 231 14.94 -6.10 9.52
CA GLU A 231 15.56 -7.22 10.24
C GLU A 231 14.59 -7.99 11.15
N ARG A 232 13.46 -7.38 11.53
CA ARG A 232 12.44 -8.01 12.38
C ARG A 232 11.41 -8.83 11.60
N LEU A 233 11.31 -8.64 10.28
CA LEU A 233 10.32 -9.34 9.44
C LEU A 233 10.49 -10.87 9.44
N PRO A 234 11.70 -11.45 9.44
CA PRO A 234 11.89 -12.90 9.60
C PRO A 234 11.25 -13.49 10.85
N ALA A 235 11.41 -12.82 12.01
CA ALA A 235 10.85 -13.29 13.27
C ALA A 235 9.33 -13.07 13.34
N ASN A 236 8.83 -11.97 12.78
CA ASN A 236 7.39 -11.68 12.70
C ASN A 236 6.65 -12.53 11.65
N GLY A 237 7.32 -12.92 10.56
CA GLY A 237 6.76 -13.63 9.41
C GLY A 237 6.15 -12.73 8.33
N GLY A 238 6.22 -11.40 8.52
CA GLY A 238 5.66 -10.36 7.66
C GLY A 238 6.40 -10.15 6.33
N MET A 239 6.02 -9.10 5.60
CA MET A 239 6.69 -8.70 4.36
C MET A 239 6.64 -7.19 4.10
N ALA A 240 7.65 -6.65 3.41
CA ALA A 240 7.65 -5.29 2.90
C ALA A 240 7.44 -5.29 1.38
N MET A 241 6.42 -4.56 0.92
CA MET A 241 6.05 -4.48 -0.49
C MET A 241 6.63 -3.18 -1.07
N VAL A 242 7.63 -3.32 -1.94
CA VAL A 242 8.36 -2.17 -2.49
C VAL A 242 7.43 -1.28 -3.30
N THR A 243 7.54 0.04 -3.15
CA THR A 243 6.75 1.01 -3.90
C THR A 243 7.56 1.71 -4.98
N PHE A 244 6.86 2.33 -5.94
CA PHE A 244 7.47 2.96 -7.12
C PHE A 244 7.50 4.47 -7.05
N VAL A 245 6.95 5.09 -5.99
CA VAL A 245 6.85 6.54 -5.85
C VAL A 245 8.23 7.22 -6.00
N PRO A 246 8.49 7.99 -7.08
CA PRO A 246 9.82 8.52 -7.38
C PRO A 246 10.40 9.37 -6.25
N LYS A 247 9.57 10.21 -5.61
CA LYS A 247 9.98 11.06 -4.47
C LYS A 247 10.29 10.28 -3.19
N PHE A 248 10.14 8.96 -3.17
CA PHE A 248 10.58 8.08 -2.08
C PHE A 248 11.78 7.22 -2.49
N VAL A 249 11.88 6.83 -3.76
CA VAL A 249 12.88 5.85 -4.21
C VAL A 249 14.10 6.43 -4.89
N LEU A 250 14.04 7.68 -5.36
CA LEU A 250 15.17 8.34 -5.99
C LEU A 250 15.66 9.49 -5.10
N GLN A 251 16.90 9.40 -4.62
CA GLN A 251 17.48 10.44 -3.75
C GLN A 251 17.41 11.84 -4.39
N ALA A 252 17.69 11.94 -5.69
CA ALA A 252 17.55 13.20 -6.41
C ALA A 252 16.11 13.75 -6.38
N ALA A 253 15.10 12.89 -6.42
CA ALA A 253 13.70 13.30 -6.33
C ALA A 253 13.30 13.69 -4.90
N VAL A 254 13.83 13.01 -3.88
CA VAL A 254 13.70 13.44 -2.47
C VAL A 254 14.23 14.85 -2.29
N ASP A 255 15.48 15.08 -2.72
CA ASP A 255 16.16 16.38 -2.60
C ASP A 255 15.40 17.47 -3.39
N TRP A 256 14.94 17.13 -4.59
CA TRP A 256 14.15 18.04 -5.43
C TRP A 256 12.81 18.41 -4.78
N THR A 257 12.08 17.44 -4.22
CA THR A 257 10.81 17.69 -3.52
C THR A 257 11.03 18.56 -2.29
N ALA A 258 12.07 18.30 -1.50
CA ALA A 258 12.41 19.15 -0.35
C ALA A 258 12.70 20.60 -0.77
N ALA A 259 13.40 20.80 -1.90
CA ALA A 259 13.65 22.12 -2.46
C ALA A 259 12.37 22.80 -2.99
N ALA A 260 11.48 22.04 -3.65
CA ALA A 260 10.18 22.54 -4.11
C ALA A 260 9.31 23.00 -2.94
N ASP A 261 9.23 22.21 -1.87
CA ASP A 261 8.47 22.53 -0.66
C ASP A 261 9.03 23.76 0.06
N ALA A 262 10.36 23.88 0.13
CA ALA A 262 11.01 25.08 0.66
C ALA A 262 10.71 26.32 -0.19
N ASN A 263 10.69 26.18 -1.52
CA ASN A 263 10.30 27.26 -2.43
C ASN A 263 8.83 27.68 -2.22
N MET A 264 7.91 26.72 -2.05
CA MET A 264 6.50 27.01 -1.75
C MET A 264 6.38 27.81 -0.44
N ARG A 265 7.04 27.36 0.62
CA ARG A 265 7.06 28.08 1.92
C ARG A 265 7.68 29.47 1.82
N ALA A 266 8.74 29.64 1.02
CA ALA A 266 9.35 30.96 0.78
C ALA A 266 8.41 31.95 0.08
N HIS A 267 7.40 31.45 -0.64
CA HIS A 267 6.33 32.24 -1.24
C HIS A 267 5.09 32.39 -0.32
N GLY A 268 5.19 31.98 0.95
CA GLY A 268 4.10 32.08 1.93
C GLY A 268 2.98 31.05 1.74
N LEU A 269 3.25 29.98 1.00
CA LEU A 269 2.28 28.93 0.68
C LEU A 269 2.55 27.67 1.51
N HIS A 270 1.49 26.94 1.84
CA HIS A 270 1.66 25.58 2.34
C HIS A 270 2.18 24.69 1.21
N HIS A 271 3.10 23.78 1.50
CA HIS A 271 3.72 22.94 0.47
C HIS A 271 2.74 21.96 -0.22
N LEU A 272 1.61 21.65 0.44
CA LEU A 272 0.50 20.88 -0.13
C LEU A 272 -0.60 21.74 -0.79
N ASP A 273 -0.41 23.05 -0.92
CA ASP A 273 -1.39 23.94 -1.53
C ASP A 273 -1.51 23.66 -3.05
N THR A 274 -2.74 23.40 -3.51
CA THR A 274 -3.07 23.10 -4.91
C THR A 274 -3.85 24.21 -5.60
N SER A 275 -3.96 25.39 -4.98
CA SER A 275 -4.57 26.57 -5.60
C SER A 275 -3.88 26.96 -6.92
N PRO A 276 -4.59 27.66 -7.83
CA PRO A 276 -3.98 28.16 -9.06
C PRO A 276 -2.69 28.97 -8.83
N GLU A 277 -2.65 29.74 -7.74
CA GLU A 277 -1.50 30.53 -7.30
C GLU A 277 -0.33 29.63 -6.88
N ALA A 278 -0.58 28.63 -6.03
CA ALA A 278 0.42 27.66 -5.62
C ALA A 278 0.97 26.86 -6.79
N MET A 279 0.10 26.40 -7.69
CA MET A 279 0.51 25.68 -8.90
C MET A 279 1.33 26.54 -9.86
N LYS A 280 1.11 27.86 -9.88
CA LYS A 280 1.97 28.78 -10.65
C LYS A 280 3.37 28.86 -10.06
N VAL A 281 3.50 28.98 -8.73
CA VAL A 281 4.80 29.00 -8.05
C VAL A 281 5.55 27.69 -8.25
N HIS A 282 4.85 26.55 -8.09
CA HIS A 282 5.42 25.23 -8.30
C HIS A 282 5.90 25.01 -9.74
N ARG A 283 5.11 25.40 -10.75
CA ARG A 283 5.52 25.31 -12.16
C ARG A 283 6.76 26.15 -12.46
N ALA A 284 6.84 27.37 -11.94
CA ALA A 284 8.02 28.22 -12.13
C ALA A 284 9.29 27.61 -11.50
N PHE A 285 9.15 26.93 -10.35
CA PHE A 285 10.25 26.16 -9.77
C PHE A 285 10.69 25.01 -10.68
N GLU A 286 9.75 24.26 -11.23
CA GLU A 286 10.01 23.10 -12.10
C GLU A 286 10.61 23.50 -13.46
N GLU A 287 10.27 24.67 -14.01
CA GLU A 287 10.91 25.22 -15.22
C GLU A 287 12.40 25.50 -15.03
N GLY A 288 12.79 26.00 -13.85
CA GLY A 288 14.19 26.27 -13.50
C GLY A 288 14.95 25.06 -12.94
N ASN A 289 14.21 24.06 -12.44
CA ASN A 289 14.74 22.87 -11.79
C ASN A 289 13.97 21.65 -12.34
N PRO A 290 14.37 21.10 -13.50
CA PRO A 290 13.68 19.96 -14.07
C PRO A 290 13.58 18.79 -13.09
N ARG A 291 12.40 18.18 -13.01
CA ARG A 291 12.15 17.05 -12.12
C ARG A 291 13.03 15.86 -12.50
N PRO A 292 13.72 15.22 -11.54
CA PRO A 292 14.48 14.01 -11.80
C PRO A 292 13.55 12.81 -12.01
N VAL A 293 13.95 11.91 -12.91
CA VAL A 293 13.15 10.75 -13.32
C VAL A 293 13.77 9.48 -12.75
N ALA A 294 12.99 8.74 -11.96
CA ALA A 294 13.37 7.41 -11.48
C ALA A 294 13.27 6.38 -12.62
N THR A 295 13.89 5.21 -12.45
CA THR A 295 13.85 4.14 -13.45
C THR A 295 13.52 2.79 -12.79
N VAL A 296 13.30 1.76 -13.60
CA VAL A 296 13.23 0.37 -13.11
C VAL A 296 14.44 -0.01 -12.24
N SER A 297 15.66 0.38 -12.66
CA SER A 297 16.88 0.11 -11.88
C SER A 297 16.81 0.72 -10.48
N THR A 298 16.23 1.92 -10.34
CA THR A 298 16.07 2.59 -9.05
C THR A 298 15.24 1.72 -8.09
N VAL A 299 14.13 1.15 -8.57
CA VAL A 299 13.28 0.27 -7.75
C VAL A 299 14.00 -1.06 -7.43
N ALA A 300 14.74 -1.61 -8.40
CA ALA A 300 15.51 -2.83 -8.20
C ALA A 300 16.64 -2.65 -7.14
N ASP A 301 17.24 -1.46 -7.04
CA ASP A 301 18.24 -1.14 -6.00
C ASP A 301 17.63 -1.25 -4.58
N HIS A 302 16.38 -0.79 -4.40
CA HIS A 302 15.66 -1.00 -3.14
C HIS A 302 15.40 -2.48 -2.86
N LEU A 303 14.98 -3.25 -3.86
CA LEU A 303 14.69 -4.68 -3.69
C LEU A 303 15.94 -5.49 -3.35
N ASP A 304 17.09 -5.20 -3.96
CA ASP A 304 18.34 -5.88 -3.65
C ASP A 304 18.74 -5.65 -2.18
N HIS A 305 18.69 -4.40 -1.71
CA HIS A 305 18.97 -4.09 -0.30
C HIS A 305 17.94 -4.71 0.65
N MET A 306 16.65 -4.58 0.34
CA MET A 306 15.59 -5.18 1.17
C MET A 306 15.73 -6.71 1.24
N ARG A 307 16.16 -7.36 0.15
CA ARG A 307 16.46 -8.80 0.12
C ARG A 307 17.64 -9.15 1.00
N GLU A 308 18.70 -8.34 1.02
CA GLU A 308 19.86 -8.54 1.88
C GLU A 308 19.48 -8.49 3.37
N VAL A 309 18.67 -7.50 3.76
CA VAL A 309 18.33 -7.24 5.17
C VAL A 309 17.15 -8.10 5.66
N ALA A 310 16.03 -8.07 4.95
CA ALA A 310 14.81 -8.77 5.36
C ALA A 310 14.76 -10.23 4.90
N GLY A 311 15.47 -10.59 3.82
CA GLY A 311 15.40 -11.91 3.19
C GLY A 311 14.26 -12.04 2.17
N ILE A 312 14.46 -12.90 1.17
CA ILE A 312 13.55 -13.05 0.01
C ILE A 312 12.11 -13.48 0.37
N ASP A 313 11.93 -14.17 1.50
CA ASP A 313 10.62 -14.59 1.97
C ASP A 313 9.80 -13.41 2.55
N HIS A 314 10.37 -12.21 2.63
CA HIS A 314 9.76 -11.06 3.31
C HIS A 314 9.55 -9.87 2.37
N LEU A 315 9.45 -10.12 1.06
CA LEU A 315 9.30 -9.08 0.04
C LEU A 315 8.02 -9.24 -0.79
N GLY A 316 7.49 -8.11 -1.25
CA GLY A 316 6.39 -8.00 -2.22
C GLY A 316 6.51 -6.74 -3.08
N ILE A 317 5.43 -6.40 -3.79
CA ILE A 317 5.34 -5.20 -4.65
C ILE A 317 4.04 -4.45 -4.36
N GLY A 318 4.11 -3.13 -4.18
CA GLY A 318 2.95 -2.25 -4.02
C GLY A 318 3.16 -0.96 -4.78
N GLY A 319 2.73 -0.94 -6.03
CA GLY A 319 3.15 0.06 -7.03
C GLY A 319 2.68 1.48 -6.76
N ASP A 320 1.63 1.67 -5.95
CA ASP A 320 1.00 2.97 -5.69
C ASP A 320 0.39 3.61 -6.95
N TYR A 321 -0.01 2.77 -7.91
CA TYR A 321 -0.66 3.22 -9.14
C TYR A 321 -2.01 3.90 -8.83
N ASP A 322 -2.35 4.93 -9.62
CA ASP A 322 -3.45 5.86 -9.40
C ASP A 322 -3.42 6.64 -8.05
N GLY A 323 -2.43 6.40 -7.19
CA GLY A 323 -2.21 7.10 -5.89
C GLY A 323 -1.12 8.17 -5.96
N THR A 324 -0.16 7.99 -6.88
CA THR A 324 0.88 8.98 -7.18
C THR A 324 0.76 9.55 -8.59
N ALA A 325 1.13 10.82 -8.76
CA ALA A 325 1.08 11.51 -10.06
C ALA A 325 2.29 11.22 -10.97
N PHE A 326 3.38 10.67 -10.41
CA PHE A 326 4.63 10.44 -11.15
C PHE A 326 5.12 9.02 -10.93
N THR A 327 5.67 8.43 -11.98
CA THR A 327 6.13 7.05 -12.02
C THR A 327 7.56 6.94 -12.56
N PRO A 328 8.29 5.87 -12.23
CA PRO A 328 9.60 5.60 -12.83
C PRO A 328 9.47 5.23 -14.31
N ASP A 329 10.47 5.60 -15.12
CA ASP A 329 10.60 5.16 -16.50
C ASP A 329 10.64 3.63 -16.57
N GLY A 330 9.72 3.06 -17.36
CA GLY A 330 9.51 1.62 -17.50
C GLY A 330 8.52 1.02 -16.50
N LEU A 331 8.03 1.82 -15.55
CA LEU A 331 6.96 1.50 -14.59
C LEU A 331 5.85 2.56 -14.64
N ASN A 332 5.56 3.04 -15.85
CA ASN A 332 4.68 4.18 -16.08
C ASN A 332 3.23 3.92 -15.65
N ASP A 333 2.80 2.66 -15.72
CA ASP A 333 1.46 2.20 -15.41
C ASP A 333 1.47 0.70 -15.03
N VAL A 334 0.29 0.14 -14.72
CA VAL A 334 0.17 -1.25 -14.23
C VAL A 334 0.64 -2.31 -15.24
N SER A 335 0.97 -1.96 -16.48
CA SER A 335 1.59 -2.89 -17.44
C SER A 335 3.11 -3.07 -17.24
N GLY A 336 3.73 -2.26 -16.38
CA GLY A 336 5.18 -2.13 -16.27
C GLY A 336 5.92 -3.21 -15.46
N TYR A 337 5.23 -3.99 -14.61
CA TYR A 337 5.88 -4.97 -13.73
C TYR A 337 6.84 -5.96 -14.43
N PRO A 338 6.58 -6.45 -15.67
CA PRO A 338 7.50 -7.32 -16.38
C PRO A 338 8.89 -6.69 -16.59
N ASN A 339 8.98 -5.36 -16.70
CA ASN A 339 10.26 -4.67 -16.85
C ASN A 339 11.09 -4.77 -15.56
N LEU A 340 10.45 -4.61 -14.39
CA LEU A 340 11.12 -4.80 -13.10
C LEU A 340 11.60 -6.22 -12.91
N LEU A 341 10.77 -7.22 -13.21
CA LEU A 341 11.18 -8.61 -13.07
C LEU A 341 12.30 -8.99 -14.05
N ALA A 342 12.33 -8.39 -15.25
CA ALA A 342 13.41 -8.59 -16.21
C ALA A 342 14.73 -8.02 -15.68
N GLU A 343 14.71 -6.81 -15.12
CA GLU A 343 15.86 -6.21 -14.43
C GLU A 343 16.36 -7.11 -13.29
N LEU A 344 15.46 -7.65 -12.45
CA LEU A 344 15.85 -8.53 -11.34
C LEU A 344 16.44 -9.86 -11.84
N LEU A 345 15.92 -10.44 -12.93
CA LEU A 345 16.54 -11.61 -13.57
C LEU A 345 17.95 -11.29 -14.05
N ASP A 346 18.15 -10.14 -14.69
CA ASP A 346 19.46 -9.69 -15.19
C ASP A 346 20.44 -9.43 -14.02
N ARG A 347 19.93 -9.09 -12.82
CA ARG A 347 20.68 -9.02 -11.55
C ARG A 347 20.88 -10.37 -10.85
N GLY A 348 20.41 -11.47 -11.43
CA GLY A 348 20.63 -12.83 -10.92
C GLY A 348 19.59 -13.33 -9.91
N TRP A 349 18.43 -12.70 -9.80
CA TRP A 349 17.32 -13.25 -9.03
C TRP A 349 16.81 -14.54 -9.69
N SER A 350 16.56 -15.58 -8.90
CA SER A 350 16.05 -16.83 -9.45
C SER A 350 14.55 -16.75 -9.74
N LYS A 351 14.05 -17.59 -10.65
CA LYS A 351 12.59 -17.73 -10.88
C LYS A 351 11.82 -18.07 -9.60
N ALA A 352 12.45 -18.82 -8.68
CA ALA A 352 11.86 -19.14 -7.39
C ALA A 352 11.77 -17.92 -6.46
N ASP A 353 12.79 -17.06 -6.47
CA ASP A 353 12.79 -15.78 -5.73
C ASP A 353 11.71 -14.86 -6.27
N LEU A 354 11.61 -14.72 -7.59
CA LEU A 354 10.59 -13.88 -8.21
C LEU A 354 9.17 -14.42 -7.95
N ALA A 355 8.96 -15.74 -7.95
CA ALA A 355 7.68 -16.32 -7.55
C ALA A 355 7.30 -16.03 -6.08
N LYS A 356 8.29 -15.87 -5.19
CA LYS A 356 8.07 -15.42 -3.80
C LYS A 356 7.66 -13.96 -3.77
N LEU A 357 8.44 -13.10 -4.45
CA LEU A 357 8.20 -11.67 -4.57
C LEU A 357 6.80 -11.37 -5.15
N THR A 358 6.41 -12.06 -6.21
CA THR A 358 5.17 -11.76 -6.93
C THR A 358 3.95 -12.39 -6.27
N TRP A 359 4.01 -13.63 -5.81
CA TRP A 359 2.81 -14.38 -5.41
C TRP A 359 2.89 -15.00 -4.01
N LYS A 360 3.90 -15.83 -3.78
CA LYS A 360 3.86 -16.81 -2.67
C LYS A 360 3.96 -16.13 -1.30
N ASN A 361 4.71 -15.03 -1.17
CA ASN A 361 4.84 -14.33 0.11
C ASN A 361 3.51 -13.72 0.55
N ALA A 362 2.80 -13.04 -0.36
CA ALA A 362 1.53 -12.40 -0.04
C ALA A 362 0.45 -13.42 0.35
N VAL A 363 0.33 -14.53 -0.39
CA VAL A 363 -0.59 -15.63 -0.05
C VAL A 363 -0.24 -16.24 1.32
N ARG A 364 1.06 -16.46 1.61
CA ARG A 364 1.51 -16.97 2.90
C ARG A 364 1.13 -16.03 4.04
N VAL A 365 1.41 -14.73 3.88
CA VAL A 365 1.19 -13.72 4.92
C VAL A 365 -0.30 -13.60 5.24
N LEU A 366 -1.18 -13.55 4.24
CA LEU A 366 -2.63 -13.56 4.47
C LEU A 366 -3.09 -14.85 5.15
N GLY A 367 -2.63 -16.01 4.69
CA GLY A 367 -2.95 -17.30 5.31
C GLY A 367 -2.50 -17.39 6.78
N ALA A 368 -1.32 -16.87 7.10
CA ALA A 368 -0.82 -16.83 8.47
C ALA A 368 -1.65 -15.91 9.38
N ALA A 369 -2.16 -14.78 8.86
CA ALA A 369 -3.10 -13.92 9.59
C ALA A 369 -4.42 -14.65 9.87
N GLU A 370 -4.94 -15.41 8.91
CA GLU A 370 -6.12 -16.27 9.11
C GLU A 370 -5.88 -17.33 10.20
N ASP A 371 -4.69 -17.95 10.20
CA ASP A 371 -4.31 -18.98 11.18
C ASP A 371 -4.26 -18.41 12.60
N VAL A 372 -3.60 -17.26 12.79
CA VAL A 372 -3.57 -16.54 14.06
C VAL A 372 -4.98 -16.14 14.51
N ALA A 373 -5.80 -15.63 13.58
CA ALA A 373 -7.18 -15.26 13.86
C ALA A 373 -8.02 -16.45 14.34
N ARG A 374 -7.85 -17.65 13.76
CA ARG A 374 -8.55 -18.86 14.24
C ARG A 374 -8.17 -19.19 15.68
N GLY A 375 -6.89 -19.10 16.03
CA GLY A 375 -6.41 -19.30 17.41
C GLY A 375 -6.98 -18.27 18.39
N LEU A 376 -6.87 -16.99 18.06
CA LEU A 376 -7.33 -15.90 18.93
C LEU A 376 -8.86 -15.85 19.08
N LYS A 377 -9.61 -16.17 18.03
CA LYS A 377 -11.08 -16.26 18.10
C LYS A 377 -11.57 -17.40 19.00
N ALA A 378 -10.77 -18.46 19.15
CA ALA A 378 -11.09 -19.57 20.04
C ALA A 378 -10.78 -19.26 21.53
N THR A 379 -9.84 -18.35 21.81
CA THR A 379 -9.36 -18.09 23.17
C THR A 379 -9.87 -16.79 23.78
N ARG A 380 -10.34 -15.82 22.98
CA ARG A 380 -10.92 -14.58 23.50
C ARG A 380 -12.04 -13.99 22.64
N ALA A 381 -12.96 -13.32 23.33
CA ALA A 381 -14.02 -12.50 22.74
C ALA A 381 -13.47 -11.27 21.99
N PRO A 382 -14.27 -10.64 21.11
CA PRO A 382 -13.93 -9.32 20.58
C PRO A 382 -13.78 -8.30 21.72
N SER A 383 -12.88 -7.34 21.53
CA SER A 383 -12.69 -6.28 22.52
C SER A 383 -13.83 -5.26 22.50
N ASN A 384 -14.20 -4.80 23.70
CA ASN A 384 -15.15 -3.71 23.94
C ASN A 384 -14.46 -2.49 24.57
N ALA A 385 -13.14 -2.44 24.56
CA ALA A 385 -12.40 -1.26 25.01
C ALA A 385 -12.70 -0.05 24.11
N THR A 386 -12.68 1.13 24.71
CA THR A 386 -12.72 2.41 24.02
C THR A 386 -11.38 3.12 24.19
N ILE A 387 -11.13 4.13 23.35
CA ILE A 387 -9.92 4.94 23.48
C ILE A 387 -9.85 5.60 24.86
N GLU A 388 -10.97 6.11 25.38
CA GLU A 388 -11.02 6.75 26.71
C GLU A 388 -10.72 5.76 27.84
N SER A 389 -11.08 4.48 27.67
CA SER A 389 -10.81 3.45 28.68
C SER A 389 -9.34 3.05 28.76
N LEU A 390 -8.56 3.25 27.69
CA LEU A 390 -7.17 2.82 27.60
C LEU A 390 -6.18 3.98 27.66
N ASP A 391 -6.51 5.11 27.04
CA ASP A 391 -5.64 6.28 26.92
C ASP A 391 -6.11 7.46 27.81
N GLY A 392 -7.31 7.37 28.39
CA GLY A 392 -7.92 8.44 29.19
C GLY A 392 -8.76 9.40 28.34
N ALA A 393 -9.53 10.27 29.01
CA ALA A 393 -10.31 11.29 28.31
C ALA A 393 -9.37 12.36 27.71
N ALA A 394 -9.65 12.81 26.49
CA ALA A 394 -9.02 14.00 25.92
C ALA A 394 -9.29 15.20 26.85
N GLY A 395 -8.22 15.78 27.40
CA GLY A 395 -8.28 16.89 28.36
C GLY A 395 -8.63 18.23 27.74
#